data_AF-A0A3M1KUG8-F1
#
_entry.id   AF-A0A3M1KUG8-F1
#
_cell.length_a   1.000
_cell.length_b   1.000
_cell.length_c   1.000
_cell.angle_alpha   90.00
_cell.angle_beta   90.00
_cell.angle_gamma   90.00
#
_symmetry.space_group_name_H-M   'P 1'
#
loop_
_entity.id
_entity.type
_entity.pdbx_description
1 polymer ?
#
loop_
_entity_poly.entity_id
_entity_poly.type
_entity_poly.pdbx_seq_one_letter_code
_entity_poly.pdbx_strand_id
1 'polypeptide(L)'
;MNLHIQGCIFDLDGVLVDTARYHFIAWRRLANELGFDFDEQRNEQLKGVGRMESLDLILSWGGVALPPEKKRELAARKNEWYVELIRHMQPEEVLPGVRPFLEELKSREVKIA
;
A
#
# COMPACT_ATOMS: atom_id res chain seq x y z
N MET A 1 -37.03 -12.66 -3.05
CA MET A 1 -35.99 -13.09 -2.09
C MET A 1 -35.36 -11.85 -1.51
N ASN A 2 -35.42 -11.64 -0.19
CA ASN A 2 -34.65 -10.58 0.45
C ASN A 2 -33.22 -11.07 0.60
N LEU A 3 -32.30 -10.53 -0.20
CA LEU A 3 -30.87 -10.74 -0.01
C LEU A 3 -30.46 -9.98 1.25
N HIS A 4 -30.13 -10.71 2.32
CA HIS A 4 -29.55 -10.14 3.53
C HIS A 4 -28.03 -10.20 3.39
N ILE A 5 -27.35 -9.06 3.53
CA ILE A 5 -25.89 -9.01 3.48
C ILE A 5 -25.36 -9.70 4.73
N GLN A 6 -24.58 -10.77 4.55
CA GLN A 6 -24.02 -11.56 5.66
C GLN A 6 -22.62 -11.08 6.08
N GLY A 7 -21.93 -10.37 5.19
CA GLY A 7 -20.60 -9.84 5.46
C GLY A 7 -20.12 -8.85 4.41
N CYS A 8 -19.15 -8.03 4.79
CA CYS A 8 -18.39 -7.13 3.93
C CYS A 8 -16.90 -7.44 4.09
N ILE A 9 -16.19 -7.56 2.97
CA ILE A 9 -14.73 -7.75 2.93
C ILE A 9 -14.12 -6.46 2.39
N PHE A 10 -13.16 -5.90 3.09
CA PHE A 10 -12.52 -4.64 2.73
C PHE A 10 -11.07 -4.85 2.32
N ASP A 11 -10.67 -4.19 1.24
CA ASP A 11 -9.25 -3.87 1.08
C ASP A 11 -8.85 -2.80 2.11
N LEU A 12 -7.55 -2.64 2.35
CA LEU A 12 -7.03 -1.65 3.30
C LEU A 12 -6.73 -0.33 2.60
N ASP A 13 -5.86 -0.39 1.59
CA ASP A 13 -5.21 0.76 0.99
C ASP A 13 -6.16 1.48 0.02
N GLY A 14 -6.44 2.75 0.28
CA GLY A 14 -7.40 3.53 -0.50
C GLY A 14 -8.87 3.19 -0.22
N VAL A 15 -9.15 2.27 0.70
CA VAL A 15 -10.52 1.88 1.12
C VAL A 15 -10.77 2.22 2.58
N LEU A 16 -9.91 1.75 3.50
CA LEU A 16 -10.02 2.07 4.92
C LEU A 16 -9.10 3.25 5.31
N VAL A 17 -7.91 3.29 4.72
CA VAL A 17 -6.84 4.27 5.01
C VAL A 17 -6.09 4.61 3.73
N ASP A 18 -5.49 5.79 3.64
CA ASP A 18 -4.57 6.14 2.54
C ASP A 18 -3.10 5.91 2.94
N THR A 19 -2.60 4.73 2.60
CA THR A 19 -1.20 4.31 2.79
C THR A 19 -0.34 4.47 1.52
N ALA A 20 -0.94 4.86 0.39
CA ALA A 20 -0.26 4.93 -0.90
C ALA A 20 0.92 5.90 -0.86
N ARG A 21 0.80 6.99 -0.10
CA ARG A 21 1.88 7.95 0.12
C ARG A 21 3.08 7.35 0.85
N TYR A 22 2.88 6.43 1.78
CA TYR A 22 3.99 5.76 2.49
C TYR A 22 4.69 4.75 1.60
N HIS A 23 3.95 4.06 0.74
CA HIS A 23 4.53 3.24 -0.32
C HIS A 23 5.40 4.09 -1.25
N PHE A 24 4.89 5.23 -1.70
CA PHE A 24 5.63 6.15 -2.57
C PHE A 24 6.92 6.64 -1.92
N ILE A 25 6.86 7.17 -0.69
CA ILE A 25 8.04 7.67 0.03
C ILE A 25 9.12 6.58 0.13
N ALA A 26 8.75 5.37 0.55
CA ALA A 26 9.69 4.28 0.76
C ALA A 26 10.27 3.75 -0.57
N TRP A 27 9.47 3.67 -1.64
CA TRP A 27 9.96 3.27 -2.96
C TRP A 27 10.81 4.34 -3.62
N ARG A 28 10.41 5.61 -3.53
CA ARG A 28 11.17 6.75 -4.06
C ARG A 28 12.52 6.87 -3.38
N ARG A 29 12.58 6.68 -2.05
CA ARG A 29 13.85 6.57 -1.31
C ARG A 29 14.74 5.47 -1.89
N LEU A 30 14.18 4.28 -2.14
CA LEU A 30 14.95 3.18 -2.73
C LEU A 30 15.49 3.53 -4.12
N ALA A 31 14.66 4.10 -5.00
CA ALA A 31 15.07 4.54 -6.33
C ALA A 31 16.24 5.55 -6.23
N ASN A 32 16.11 6.56 -5.36
CA ASN A 32 17.13 7.58 -5.16
C ASN A 32 18.46 7.00 -4.69
N GLU A 33 18.44 6.00 -3.80
CA GLU A 33 19.66 5.28 -3.39
C GLU A 33 20.29 4.46 -4.53
N LEU A 34 19.51 4.08 -5.55
CA LEU A 34 19.99 3.42 -6.77
C LEU A 34 20.38 4.42 -7.88
N GLY A 35 20.31 5.72 -7.61
CA GLY A 35 20.78 6.77 -8.51
C GLY A 35 19.76 7.28 -9.52
N PHE A 36 18.47 7.01 -9.33
CA PHE A 36 17.39 7.56 -10.17
C PHE A 36 16.16 7.95 -9.35
N ASP A 37 15.25 8.72 -9.92
CA ASP A 37 14.02 9.14 -9.24
C ASP A 37 12.78 8.77 -10.09
N PHE A 38 11.60 8.78 -9.47
CA PHE A 38 10.33 8.68 -10.17
C PHE A 38 9.25 9.52 -9.47
N ASP A 39 8.25 9.92 -10.24
CA ASP A 39 7.19 10.82 -9.81
C ASP A 39 5.92 10.08 -9.37
N GLU A 40 4.95 10.84 -8.88
CA GLU A 40 3.65 10.33 -8.47
C GLU A 40 2.89 9.69 -9.64
N GLN A 41 3.07 10.19 -10.87
CA GLN A 41 2.43 9.61 -12.06
C GLN A 41 2.90 8.18 -12.32
N ARG A 42 4.19 7.89 -12.15
CA ARG A 42 4.71 6.52 -12.18
C ARG A 42 4.26 5.71 -10.97
N ASN A 43 4.19 6.32 -9.78
CA ASN A 43 3.71 5.64 -8.56
C ASN A 43 2.29 5.08 -8.71
N GLU A 44 1.40 5.75 -9.46
CA GLU A 44 0.05 5.25 -9.75
C GLU A 44 0.06 3.84 -10.37
N GLN A 45 1.08 3.50 -11.16
CA GLN A 45 1.23 2.18 -11.79
C GLN A 45 1.55 1.07 -10.78
N LEU A 46 1.90 1.42 -9.54
CA LEU A 46 2.25 0.47 -8.48
C LEU A 46 1.04 0.14 -7.58
N LYS A 47 -0.09 0.82 -7.73
CA LYS A 47 -1.28 0.59 -6.89
C LYS A 47 -1.85 -0.80 -7.16
N GLY A 48 -2.06 -1.57 -6.09
CA GLY A 48 -2.53 -2.95 -6.16
C GLY A 48 -1.50 -3.96 -6.71
N VAL A 49 -0.27 -3.53 -7.01
CA VAL A 49 0.80 -4.39 -7.53
C VAL A 49 1.57 -5.03 -6.38
N GLY A 50 1.97 -6.31 -6.55
CA GLY A 50 2.75 -7.02 -5.55
C GLY A 50 4.10 -6.34 -5.26
N ARG A 51 4.69 -6.59 -4.07
CA ARG A 51 5.95 -5.95 -3.66
C ARG A 51 7.11 -6.22 -4.63
N MET A 52 7.27 -7.46 -5.08
CA MET A 52 8.35 -7.86 -5.98
C MET A 52 8.11 -7.31 -7.40
N GLU A 53 6.88 -7.38 -7.88
CA GLU A 53 6.49 -6.79 -9.17
C GLU A 53 6.68 -5.27 -9.18
N SER A 54 6.34 -4.59 -8.07
CA SER A 54 6.59 -3.15 -7.90
C SER A 54 8.09 -2.84 -7.98
N LEU A 55 8.92 -3.64 -7.30
CA LEU A 55 10.37 -3.48 -7.38
C LEU A 55 10.87 -3.68 -8.81
N ASP A 56 10.36 -4.68 -9.54
CA ASP A 56 10.75 -4.93 -10.92
C ASP A 56 10.39 -3.74 -11.85
N LEU A 57 9.20 -3.15 -11.69
CA LEU A 57 8.81 -1.94 -12.41
C LEU A 57 9.74 -0.76 -12.09
N ILE A 58 10.01 -0.51 -10.81
CA ILE A 58 10.90 0.58 -10.37
C ILE A 58 12.30 0.40 -10.96
N LEU A 59 12.87 -0.80 -10.87
CA LEU A 59 14.18 -1.11 -11.44
C LEU A 59 14.20 -0.93 -12.97
N SER A 60 13.11 -1.31 -13.65
CA SER A 60 12.98 -1.13 -15.10
C SER A 60 13.01 0.35 -15.51
N TRP A 61 12.40 1.23 -14.72
CA TRP A 61 12.40 2.68 -14.97
C TRP A 61 13.79 3.30 -14.84
N GLY A 62 14.62 2.78 -13.95
CA GLY A 62 16.01 3.18 -13.77
C GLY A 62 17.01 2.45 -14.66
N GLY A 63 16.57 1.48 -15.47
CA GLY A 63 17.46 0.63 -16.27
C GLY A 63 18.40 -0.25 -15.43
N VAL A 64 18.01 -0.58 -14.20
CA VAL A 64 18.85 -1.31 -13.24
C VAL A 64 18.52 -2.80 -13.27
N ALA A 65 19.52 -3.64 -13.56
CA ALA A 65 19.40 -5.09 -13.47
C ALA A 65 20.14 -5.61 -12.23
N LEU A 66 19.45 -6.39 -11.39
CA LEU A 66 20.00 -6.95 -10.16
C LEU A 66 19.70 -8.45 -10.07
N PRO A 67 20.60 -9.24 -9.44
CA PRO A 67 20.34 -10.64 -9.17
C PRO A 67 19.16 -10.80 -8.18
N PRO A 68 18.44 -11.93 -8.22
CA PRO A 68 17.28 -12.17 -7.36
C PRO A 68 17.54 -11.97 -5.86
N GLU A 69 18.72 -12.34 -5.38
CA GLU A 69 19.16 -12.19 -3.99
C GLU A 69 19.14 -10.72 -3.59
N LYS A 70 19.73 -9.86 -4.42
CA LYS A 70 19.78 -8.42 -4.16
C LYS A 70 18.39 -7.80 -4.23
N LYS A 71 17.53 -8.24 -5.14
CA LYS A 71 16.14 -7.77 -5.20
C LYS A 71 15.39 -8.08 -3.90
N ARG A 72 15.57 -9.29 -3.33
CA ARG A 72 14.96 -9.66 -2.05
C ARG A 72 15.44 -8.78 -0.90
N GLU A 73 16.74 -8.49 -0.83
CA GLU A 73 17.31 -7.58 0.17
C GLU A 73 16.70 -6.17 0.05
N LEU A 74 16.61 -5.63 -1.16
CA LEU A 74 16.06 -4.28 -1.38
C LEU A 74 14.57 -4.21 -1.07
N ALA A 75 13.80 -5.24 -1.45
CA ALA A 75 12.38 -5.32 -1.12
C ALA A 75 12.14 -5.42 0.40
N ALA A 76 12.98 -6.18 1.12
CA ALA A 76 12.92 -6.27 2.57
C ALA A 76 13.25 -4.92 3.23
N ARG A 77 14.35 -4.28 2.82
CA ARG A 77 14.76 -2.98 3.35
C ARG A 77 13.72 -1.88 3.08
N LYS A 78 13.14 -1.85 1.87
CA LYS A 78 12.02 -0.94 1.59
C LYS A 78 10.83 -1.21 2.51
N ASN A 79 10.55 -2.48 2.81
CA ASN A 79 9.46 -2.85 3.70
C ASN A 79 9.72 -2.40 5.15
N GLU A 80 10.96 -2.46 5.62
CA GLU A 80 11.33 -1.91 6.94
C GLU A 80 11.00 -0.42 7.02
N TRP A 81 11.42 0.38 6.02
CA TRP A 81 11.07 1.80 5.96
C TRP A 81 9.56 2.03 5.89
N TYR A 82 8.84 1.23 5.09
CA TYR A 82 7.38 1.32 5.02
C TYR A 82 6.73 1.06 6.39
N VAL A 83 7.17 0.00 7.09
CA VAL A 83 6.67 -0.34 8.43
C VAL A 83 6.97 0.78 9.44
N GLU A 84 8.16 1.38 9.38
CA GLU A 84 8.51 2.54 10.20
C GLU A 84 7.60 3.73 9.92
N LEU A 85 7.32 4.03 8.65
CA LEU A 85 6.44 5.13 8.27
C LEU A 85 5.02 4.94 8.80
N ILE A 86 4.43 3.75 8.62
CA ILE A 86 3.04 3.50 9.04
C ILE A 86 2.87 3.43 10.56
N ARG A 87 3.95 3.18 11.33
CA ARG A 87 3.90 3.24 12.81
C ARG A 87 3.56 4.62 13.34
N HIS A 88 3.78 5.66 12.54
CA HIS A 88 3.46 7.03 12.89
C HIS A 88 2.11 7.50 12.32
N MET A 89 1.33 6.60 11.73
CA MET A 89 -0.01 6.93 11.24
C MET A 89 -0.92 7.38 12.37
N GLN A 90 -1.72 8.39 12.08
CA GLN A 90 -2.67 8.99 13.01
C GLN A 90 -4.11 8.55 12.71
N PRO A 91 -5.01 8.53 13.71
CA PRO A 91 -6.41 8.16 13.54
C PRO A 91 -7.19 8.96 12.48
N GLU A 92 -6.76 10.17 12.18
CA GLU A 92 -7.33 11.09 11.18
C GLU A 92 -7.06 10.63 9.75
N GLU A 93 -6.14 9.70 9.55
CA GLU A 93 -5.81 9.13 8.24
C GLU A 93 -6.75 8.00 7.82
N VAL A 94 -7.71 7.64 8.69
CA VAL A 94 -8.86 6.83 8.32
C VAL A 94 -9.72 7.63 7.36
N LEU A 95 -10.09 7.02 6.23
CA LEU A 95 -10.83 7.72 5.19
C LEU A 95 -12.22 8.17 5.68
N PRO A 96 -12.73 9.32 5.17
CA PRO A 96 -14.05 9.83 5.54
C PRO A 96 -15.15 8.77 5.33
N GLY A 97 -16.01 8.59 6.34
CA GLY A 97 -17.12 7.64 6.27
C GLY A 97 -16.78 6.21 6.70
N VAL A 98 -15.50 5.82 6.79
CA VAL A 98 -15.12 4.45 7.18
C VAL A 98 -15.59 4.10 8.58
N ARG A 99 -15.28 4.96 9.57
CA ARG A 99 -15.70 4.73 10.97
C ARG A 99 -17.22 4.55 11.12
N PRO A 100 -18.07 5.51 10.68
CA PRO A 100 -19.52 5.36 10.82
C PRO A 100 -20.06 4.17 10.01
N PHE A 101 -19.48 3.84 8.85
CA PHE A 101 -19.91 2.69 8.07
C PHE A 101 -19.60 1.36 8.77
N LEU A 102 -18.41 1.20 9.34
CA LEU A 102 -18.06 0.00 10.11
C LEU A 102 -18.93 -0.14 11.37
N GLU A 103 -19.29 0.97 12.01
CA GLU A 103 -20.24 0.98 13.14
C GLU A 103 -21.65 0.56 12.72
N GLU A 104 -22.12 1.04 11.56
CA GLU A 104 -23.40 0.63 10.98
C GLU A 104 -23.43 -0.88 10.69
N LEU A 105 -22.39 -1.43 10.05
CA LEU A 105 -22.30 -2.86 9.77
C LEU A 105 -22.33 -3.70 11.05
N LYS A 106 -21.60 -3.27 12.09
CA LYS A 106 -21.64 -3.94 13.40
C LYS A 106 -23.04 -3.91 14.02
N SER A 107 -23.74 -2.77 13.96
CA SER A 107 -25.09 -2.63 14.51
C SER A 107 -26.12 -3.55 13.84
N ARG A 108 -25.85 -3.96 12.59
CA ARG A 108 -26.68 -4.86 11.78
C ARG A 108 -26.21 -6.32 11.83
N GLU A 109 -25.25 -6.65 12.70
CA GLU A 109 -24.66 -7.99 12.83
C GLU A 109 -24.04 -8.53 11.52
N VAL A 110 -23.60 -7.63 10.63
CA VAL A 110 -22.89 -7.97 9.41
C VAL A 110 -21.42 -8.27 9.74
N LYS A 111 -20.90 -9.40 9.24
CA LYS A 111 -19.49 -9.76 9.44
C LYS A 111 -18.56 -8.79 8.70
N ILE A 112 -17.41 -8.46 9.28
CA ILE A 112 -16.41 -7.58 8.69
C ILE A 112 -15.10 -8.36 8.60
N ALA A 113 -14.46 -8.34 7.43
CA ALA A 113 -13.15 -8.94 7.18
C ALA A 113 -12.26 -7.99 6.38
#